data_AF-A0A257H2U6-F1
#
_entry.id   AF-A0A257H2U6-F1
#
_cell.length_a   1.000
_cell.length_b   1.000
_cell.length_c   1.000
_cell.angle_alpha   90.00
_cell.angle_beta   90.00
_cell.angle_gamma   90.00
#
_symmetry.space_group_name_H-M   'P 1'
#
loop_
_entity.id
_entity.type
_entity.pdbx_description
1 polymer ?
#
loop_
_entity_poly.entity_id
_entity_poly.type
_entity_poly.pdbx_seq_one_letter_code
_entity_poly.pdbx_strand_id
1 'polypeptide(L)'
;MTTHATEEPDFTVVRTLDAVEIRNYPPYTVAEVTVPGPATDAGNQAFPILAGYIFGKNKGERKLAMTAPVTQTAVPVKLEMTAPVTQVAAPGGFVVQFVLPKGVTVATAPEPIDTQIRIREVPAHQIAVIKYSGTWSDANYREHLAKLQTALQAAGLTWQGEPVYSRYNGPFTPWFMRRNEIWLNLPGKP
;
A
#
# COMPACT_ATOMS: atom_id res chain seq x y z
N MET A 1 24.10 -14.63 -4.39
CA MET A 1 23.42 -13.78 -3.41
C MET A 1 22.28 -13.09 -4.14
N THR A 2 21.09 -13.67 -4.17
CA THR A 2 19.91 -13.03 -4.78
C THR A 2 19.38 -12.02 -3.78
N THR A 3 19.63 -10.74 -4.04
CA THR A 3 18.85 -9.66 -3.45
C THR A 3 17.41 -9.84 -3.92
N HIS A 4 16.57 -10.49 -3.12
CA HIS A 4 15.13 -10.54 -3.36
C HIS A 4 14.62 -9.11 -3.18
N ALA A 5 14.58 -8.35 -4.27
CA ALA A 5 13.83 -7.10 -4.30
C ALA A 5 12.36 -7.48 -4.06
N THR A 6 11.79 -6.97 -2.98
CA THR A 6 10.36 -7.10 -2.71
C THR A 6 9.60 -6.52 -3.89
N GLU A 7 8.60 -7.23 -4.40
CA GLU A 7 7.81 -6.76 -5.54
C GLU A 7 7.09 -5.45 -5.21
N GLU A 8 7.02 -4.53 -6.17
CA GLU A 8 6.38 -3.22 -6.03
C GLU A 8 5.38 -2.96 -7.16
N PRO A 9 4.32 -2.15 -6.91
CA PRO A 9 3.43 -1.72 -7.99
C PRO A 9 4.20 -0.91 -9.03
N ASP A 10 3.92 -1.19 -10.30
CA ASP A 10 4.51 -0.43 -11.41
C ASP A 10 4.07 1.03 -11.37
N PHE A 11 4.95 1.93 -11.79
CA PHE A 11 4.60 3.32 -11.99
C PHE A 11 5.47 3.96 -13.07
N THR A 12 5.00 5.08 -13.61
CA THR A 12 5.78 5.93 -14.51
C THR A 12 5.95 7.31 -13.88
N VAL A 13 7.19 7.80 -13.78
CA VAL A 13 7.46 9.19 -13.39
C VAL A 13 7.13 10.10 -14.58
N VAL A 14 6.15 10.98 -14.41
CA VAL A 14 5.70 11.90 -15.47
C VAL A 14 6.27 13.30 -15.32
N ARG A 15 6.70 13.68 -14.10
CA ARG A 15 7.33 14.96 -13.82
C ARG A 15 8.16 14.87 -12.55
N THR A 16 9.24 15.62 -12.48
CA THR A 16 10.04 15.82 -11.26
C THR A 16 10.05 17.30 -10.88
N LEU A 17 9.85 17.59 -9.59
CA LEU A 17 9.86 18.91 -8.97
C LEU A 17 10.89 18.86 -7.83
N ASP A 18 12.14 19.18 -8.12
CA ASP A 18 13.26 19.04 -7.18
C ASP A 18 13.34 17.62 -6.59
N ALA A 19 12.99 17.44 -5.31
CA ALA A 19 12.98 16.16 -4.59
C ALA A 19 11.63 15.41 -4.67
N VAL A 20 10.64 15.96 -5.38
CA VAL A 20 9.29 15.40 -5.53
C VAL A 20 9.13 14.79 -6.91
N GLU A 21 8.59 13.58 -6.97
CA GLU A 21 8.23 12.89 -8.20
C GLU A 21 6.70 12.87 -8.36
N ILE A 22 6.21 13.22 -9.55
CA ILE A 22 4.83 12.98 -9.95
C ILE A 22 4.80 11.66 -10.70
N ARG A 23 4.02 10.71 -10.21
CA ARG A 23 3.94 9.33 -10.71
C ARG A 23 2.54 8.99 -11.15
N ASN A 24 2.42 8.28 -12.26
CA ASN A 24 1.20 7.60 -12.66
C ASN A 24 1.29 6.13 -12.24
N TYR A 25 0.31 5.69 -11.45
CA TYR A 25 0.13 4.28 -11.13
C TYR A 25 -0.99 3.70 -11.99
N PRO A 26 -0.78 2.55 -12.66
CA PRO A 26 -1.86 1.75 -13.22
C PRO A 26 -2.71 1.16 -12.08
N PRO A 27 -3.87 0.56 -12.38
CA PRO A 27 -4.66 -0.12 -11.36
C PRO A 27 -3.87 -1.26 -10.70
N TYR A 28 -4.04 -1.43 -9.39
CA TYR A 28 -3.47 -2.55 -8.65
C TYR A 28 -4.38 -3.00 -7.51
N THR A 29 -4.25 -4.25 -7.09
CA THR A 29 -5.08 -4.83 -6.03
C THR A 29 -4.37 -4.69 -4.68
N VAL A 30 -5.15 -4.38 -3.64
CA VAL A 30 -4.67 -4.34 -2.26
C VAL A 30 -5.52 -5.21 -1.34
N ALA A 31 -4.89 -5.76 -0.31
CA ALA A 31 -5.56 -6.20 0.90
C ALA A 31 -5.47 -5.08 1.94
N GLU A 32 -6.59 -4.66 2.52
CA GLU A 32 -6.63 -3.56 3.49
C GLU A 32 -7.41 -3.93 4.75
N VAL A 33 -7.04 -3.29 5.86
CA VAL A 33 -7.74 -3.37 7.13
C VAL A 33 -7.82 -1.98 7.76
N THR A 34 -8.92 -1.70 8.47
CA THR A 34 -9.08 -0.48 9.25
C THR A 34 -8.82 -0.79 10.72
N VAL A 35 -7.90 -0.06 11.35
CA VAL A 35 -7.53 -0.24 12.77
C VAL A 35 -7.72 1.06 13.56
N PRO A 36 -8.22 1.00 14.80
CA PRO A 36 -8.41 2.18 15.63
C PRO A 36 -7.12 2.66 16.29
N GLY A 37 -7.16 3.88 16.84
CA GLY A 37 -6.06 4.46 17.61
C GLY A 37 -5.13 5.36 16.80
N PRO A 38 -3.97 5.75 17.37
CA PRO A 38 -3.07 6.70 16.74
C PRO A 38 -2.30 6.10 15.55
N ALA A 39 -1.83 6.97 14.65
CA ALA A 39 -1.09 6.59 13.46
C ALA A 39 0.15 5.72 13.77
N THR A 40 0.81 5.95 14.90
CA THR A 40 2.00 5.22 15.33
C THR A 40 1.75 3.73 15.54
N ASP A 41 0.53 3.38 15.93
CA ASP A 41 0.18 2.02 16.35
C ASP A 41 -0.51 1.24 15.23
N ALA A 42 -1.12 1.96 14.27
CA ALA A 42 -1.88 1.37 13.18
C ALA A 42 -1.08 0.32 12.41
N GLY A 43 0.19 0.61 12.07
CA GLY A 43 1.06 -0.35 11.42
C GLY A 43 1.28 -1.64 12.23
N ASN A 44 1.50 -1.52 13.54
CA ASN A 44 1.76 -2.67 14.41
C ASN A 44 0.51 -3.52 14.64
N GLN A 45 -0.67 -2.90 14.65
CA GLN A 45 -1.95 -3.60 14.75
C GLN A 45 -2.33 -4.31 13.44
N ALA A 46 -2.18 -3.63 12.30
CA ALA A 46 -2.60 -4.15 11.00
C ALA A 46 -1.64 -5.19 10.41
N PHE A 47 -0.34 -5.06 10.66
CA PHE A 47 0.67 -5.92 10.03
C PHE A 47 0.45 -7.41 10.33
N PRO A 48 0.23 -7.87 11.58
CA PRO A 48 -0.01 -9.29 11.86
C PRO A 48 -1.28 -9.85 11.18
N ILE A 49 -2.31 -9.03 11.01
CA ILE A 49 -3.58 -9.40 10.35
C ILE A 49 -3.32 -9.65 8.87
N LEU A 50 -2.75 -8.66 8.17
CA LEU A 50 -2.45 -8.73 6.74
C LEU A 50 -1.36 -9.77 6.43
N ALA A 51 -0.32 -9.87 7.27
CA ALA A 51 0.69 -10.91 7.14
C ALA A 51 0.07 -12.30 7.32
N GLY A 52 -0.85 -12.48 8.27
CA GLY A 52 -1.59 -13.72 8.43
C GLY A 52 -2.29 -14.14 7.14
N TYR A 53 -2.99 -13.23 6.49
CA TYR A 53 -3.64 -13.47 5.19
C TYR A 53 -2.64 -13.88 4.10
N ILE A 54 -1.55 -13.14 3.95
CA ILE A 54 -0.49 -13.41 2.95
C ILE A 54 0.18 -14.76 3.20
N PHE A 55 0.39 -15.15 4.45
CA PHE A 55 1.04 -16.41 4.84
C PHE A 55 0.08 -17.59 5.00
N GLY A 56 -1.15 -17.50 4.46
CA GLY A 56 -2.04 -18.65 4.32
C GLY A 56 -3.20 -18.71 5.30
N LYS A 57 -3.53 -17.63 6.03
CA LYS A 57 -4.83 -17.52 6.74
C LYS A 57 -5.94 -17.03 5.81
N ASN A 58 -6.11 -17.73 4.69
CA ASN A 58 -7.13 -17.48 3.68
C ASN A 58 -7.78 -18.80 3.25
N LYS A 59 -8.94 -18.72 2.61
CA LYS A 59 -9.70 -19.91 2.19
C LYS A 59 -9.13 -20.60 0.95
N GLY A 60 -8.04 -20.09 0.36
CA GLY A 60 -7.51 -20.57 -0.91
C GLY A 60 -8.13 -19.90 -2.13
N GLU A 61 -7.88 -20.47 -3.32
CA GLU A 61 -8.37 -19.93 -4.59
C GLU A 61 -9.90 -19.85 -4.65
N ARG A 62 -10.39 -18.72 -5.18
CA ARG A 62 -11.81 -18.50 -5.44
C ARG A 62 -12.20 -19.29 -6.69
N LYS A 63 -12.83 -20.45 -6.51
CA LYS A 63 -13.41 -21.19 -7.64
C LYS A 63 -14.53 -20.38 -8.27
N LEU A 64 -14.34 -19.95 -9.51
CA LEU A 64 -15.44 -19.48 -10.36
C LEU A 64 -16.40 -20.65 -10.57
N ALA A 65 -17.53 -20.65 -9.86
CA ALA A 65 -18.53 -21.69 -9.96
C ALA A 65 -19.24 -21.60 -11.32
N MET A 66 -18.78 -22.36 -12.32
CA MET A 66 -19.59 -22.79 -13.46
C MET A 66 -19.10 -24.15 -13.96
N THR A 67 -19.44 -25.22 -13.22
CA THR A 67 -19.78 -26.57 -13.72
C THR A 67 -19.69 -27.57 -12.56
N ALA A 68 -20.75 -28.36 -12.37
CA ALA A 68 -20.83 -29.40 -11.35
C ALA A 68 -20.31 -30.75 -11.89
N PRO A 69 -19.83 -31.67 -11.03
CA PRO A 69 -19.37 -31.49 -9.65
C PRO A 69 -17.84 -31.44 -9.61
N VAL A 70 -17.25 -30.40 -9.02
CA VAL A 70 -15.82 -30.43 -8.65
C VAL A 70 -15.68 -30.20 -7.16
N THR A 71 -15.84 -31.28 -6.40
CA THR A 71 -15.35 -31.37 -5.03
C THR A 71 -13.83 -31.31 -5.07
N GLN A 72 -13.27 -30.10 -5.02
CA GLN A 72 -11.92 -29.93 -4.49
C GLN A 72 -12.03 -28.91 -3.38
N THR A 73 -11.68 -29.35 -2.18
CA THR A 73 -11.52 -28.55 -0.97
C THR A 73 -10.60 -27.37 -1.29
N ALA A 74 -11.04 -26.15 -1.04
CA ALA A 74 -10.20 -24.98 -1.23
C ALA A 74 -9.03 -25.06 -0.22
N VAL A 75 -7.79 -25.04 -0.73
CA VAL A 75 -6.57 -25.18 0.08
C VAL A 75 -5.98 -23.78 0.28
N PRO A 76 -5.60 -23.40 1.52
CA PRO A 76 -4.97 -22.10 1.75
C PRO A 76 -3.73 -21.88 0.88
N VAL A 77 -3.60 -20.66 0.34
CA VAL A 77 -2.50 -20.31 -0.57
C VAL A 77 -1.62 -19.25 0.10
N LYS A 78 -0.30 -19.39 -0.05
CA LYS A 78 0.66 -18.37 0.36
C LYS A 78 0.90 -17.40 -0.78
N LEU A 79 0.81 -16.10 -0.49
CA LEU A 79 1.14 -15.01 -1.42
C LEU A 79 2.57 -14.52 -1.15
N GLU A 80 3.21 -13.99 -2.19
CA GLU A 80 4.48 -13.28 -2.03
C GLU A 80 4.26 -11.93 -1.34
N MET A 81 5.23 -11.54 -0.51
CA MET A 81 5.21 -10.23 0.14
C MET A 81 5.61 -9.15 -0.87
N THR A 82 4.81 -8.07 -0.92
CA THR A 82 5.09 -6.89 -1.75
C THR A 82 5.35 -5.66 -0.88
N ALA A 83 5.79 -4.58 -1.51
CA ALA A 83 5.89 -3.26 -0.94
C ALA A 83 5.21 -2.25 -1.90
N PRO A 84 4.81 -1.05 -1.44
CA PRO A 84 4.83 -0.58 -0.06
C PRO A 84 3.67 -1.13 0.79
N VAL A 85 3.85 -1.04 2.11
CA VAL A 85 2.75 -1.01 3.07
C VAL A 85 2.32 0.43 3.26
N THR A 86 1.10 0.76 2.83
CA THR A 86 0.54 2.12 2.92
C THR A 86 -0.31 2.28 4.16
N GLN A 87 -0.40 3.51 4.66
CA GLN A 87 -1.25 3.89 5.78
C GLN A 87 -1.84 5.27 5.53
N VAL A 88 -3.16 5.39 5.68
CA VAL A 88 -3.90 6.65 5.47
C VAL A 88 -4.96 6.82 6.56
N ALA A 89 -5.22 8.07 6.96
CA ALA A 89 -6.27 8.37 7.93
C ALA A 89 -7.67 8.11 7.36
N ALA A 90 -8.58 7.59 8.18
CA ALA A 90 -9.95 7.29 7.79
C ALA A 90 -10.92 7.43 8.98
N PRO A 91 -12.25 7.52 8.74
CA PRO A 91 -13.23 7.43 9.82
C PRO A 91 -13.04 6.15 10.63
N GLY A 92 -12.88 6.29 11.96
CA GLY A 92 -12.66 5.16 12.86
C GLY A 92 -11.21 4.73 13.04
N GLY A 93 -10.23 5.41 12.42
CA GLY A 93 -8.80 5.19 12.68
C GLY A 93 -7.94 5.32 11.43
N PHE A 94 -7.20 4.27 11.10
CA PHE A 94 -6.30 4.24 9.95
C PHE A 94 -6.56 3.02 9.08
N VAL A 95 -6.56 3.23 7.77
CA VAL A 95 -6.56 2.16 6.78
C VAL A 95 -5.11 1.82 6.47
N VAL A 96 -4.74 0.56 6.66
CA VAL A 96 -3.43 0.02 6.28
C VAL A 96 -3.63 -0.94 5.13
N GLN A 97 -2.80 -0.82 4.09
CA GLN A 97 -2.93 -1.61 2.87
C GLN A 97 -1.62 -2.28 2.50
N PHE A 98 -1.72 -3.51 2.01
CA PHE A 98 -0.64 -4.24 1.37
C PHE A 98 -1.01 -4.43 -0.08
N VAL A 99 -0.08 -4.11 -0.98
CA VAL A 99 -0.23 -4.40 -2.40
C VAL A 99 -0.22 -5.92 -2.59
N LEU A 100 -1.03 -6.44 -3.50
CA LEU A 100 -0.95 -7.86 -3.86
C LEU A 100 0.02 -8.05 -5.03
N PRO A 101 0.66 -9.23 -5.15
CA PRO A 101 1.56 -9.54 -6.27
C PRO A 101 0.92 -9.28 -7.63
N LYS A 102 1.73 -8.97 -8.64
CA LYS A 102 1.22 -8.74 -10.00
C LYS A 102 0.44 -9.96 -10.50
N GLY A 103 -0.68 -9.68 -11.17
CA GLY A 103 -1.61 -10.70 -11.67
C GLY A 103 -2.67 -11.15 -10.66
N VAL A 104 -2.53 -10.81 -9.37
CA VAL A 104 -3.60 -11.01 -8.39
C VAL A 104 -4.64 -9.88 -8.51
N THR A 105 -5.86 -10.26 -8.84
CA THR A 105 -7.02 -9.37 -8.99
C THR A 105 -8.00 -9.58 -7.85
N VAL A 106 -8.98 -8.70 -7.67
CA VAL A 106 -10.08 -8.92 -6.71
C VAL A 106 -10.82 -10.25 -6.96
N ALA A 107 -10.89 -10.70 -8.22
CA ALA A 107 -11.54 -11.95 -8.59
C ALA A 107 -10.69 -13.20 -8.25
N THR A 108 -9.37 -13.08 -8.34
CA THR A 108 -8.43 -14.20 -8.15
C THR A 108 -7.76 -14.23 -6.78
N ALA A 109 -7.82 -13.13 -6.02
CA ALA A 109 -7.29 -13.07 -4.67
C ALA A 109 -7.96 -14.11 -3.75
N PRO A 110 -7.19 -14.83 -2.93
CA PRO A 110 -7.75 -15.75 -1.95
C PRO A 110 -8.75 -15.04 -1.03
N GLU A 111 -9.85 -15.70 -0.71
CA GLU A 111 -10.84 -15.08 0.18
C GLU A 111 -10.27 -15.02 1.61
N PRO A 112 -10.25 -13.85 2.26
CA PRO A 112 -9.76 -13.76 3.64
C PRO A 112 -10.68 -14.55 4.59
N ILE A 113 -10.07 -15.19 5.59
CA ILE A 113 -10.83 -15.81 6.70
C ILE A 113 -11.26 -14.72 7.70
N ASP A 114 -10.38 -13.74 7.90
CA ASP A 114 -10.62 -12.60 8.77
C ASP A 114 -11.53 -11.58 8.07
N THR A 115 -12.71 -11.32 8.64
CA THR A 115 -13.71 -10.42 8.07
C THR A 115 -13.32 -8.94 8.14
N GLN A 116 -12.28 -8.59 8.91
CA GLN A 116 -11.74 -7.23 8.93
C GLN A 116 -10.95 -6.89 7.66
N ILE A 117 -10.46 -7.91 6.94
CA ILE A 117 -9.69 -7.73 5.71
C ILE A 117 -10.63 -7.54 4.53
N ARG A 118 -10.42 -6.47 3.77
CA ARG A 118 -11.09 -6.22 2.50
C ARG A 118 -10.08 -6.28 1.37
N ILE A 119 -10.45 -6.96 0.29
CA ILE A 119 -9.69 -6.93 -0.96
C ILE A 119 -10.36 -5.93 -1.88
N ARG A 120 -9.59 -4.97 -2.42
CA ARG A 120 -10.11 -4.00 -3.37
C ARG A 120 -9.09 -3.65 -4.43
N GLU A 121 -9.59 -3.18 -5.56
CA GLU A 121 -8.78 -2.52 -6.56
C GLU A 121 -8.56 -1.05 -6.16
N VAL A 122 -7.34 -0.57 -6.36
CA VAL A 122 -7.02 0.85 -6.41
C VAL A 122 -7.00 1.23 -7.89
N PRO A 123 -7.87 2.14 -8.35
CA PRO A 123 -7.91 2.53 -9.76
C PRO A 123 -6.64 3.27 -10.16
N ALA A 124 -6.43 3.42 -11.47
CA ALA A 124 -5.34 4.24 -11.99
C ALA A 124 -5.44 5.65 -11.42
N HIS A 125 -4.32 6.16 -10.90
CA HIS A 125 -4.28 7.47 -10.27
C HIS A 125 -2.90 8.09 -10.38
N GLN A 126 -2.86 9.42 -10.24
CA GLN A 126 -1.63 10.19 -10.27
C GLN A 126 -1.33 10.67 -8.86
N ILE A 127 -0.09 10.49 -8.41
CA ILE A 127 0.35 10.89 -7.08
C ILE A 127 1.60 11.74 -7.16
N ALA A 128 1.72 12.67 -6.21
CA ALA A 128 2.98 13.32 -5.91
C ALA A 128 3.67 12.61 -4.74
N VAL A 129 4.96 12.35 -4.88
CA VAL A 129 5.74 11.56 -3.93
C VAL A 129 6.99 12.30 -3.51
N ILE A 130 7.22 12.39 -2.20
CA ILE A 130 8.54 12.71 -1.65
C ILE A 130 9.15 11.45 -1.03
N LYS A 131 10.40 11.15 -1.42
CA LYS A 131 11.20 10.05 -0.86
C LYS A 131 12.09 10.60 0.26
N TYR A 132 12.21 9.86 1.35
CA TYR A 132 13.15 10.18 2.42
C TYR A 132 13.59 8.97 3.22
N SER A 133 14.73 9.13 3.92
CA SER A 133 15.29 8.15 4.84
C SER A 133 15.16 8.60 6.29
N GLY A 134 15.41 7.69 7.22
CA GLY A 134 15.45 8.01 8.64
C GLY A 134 14.38 7.30 9.46
N THR A 135 14.21 7.78 10.70
CA THR A 135 13.23 7.24 11.64
C THR A 135 11.80 7.63 11.25
N TRP A 136 10.83 6.89 11.79
CA TRP A 136 9.40 7.13 11.60
C TRP A 136 8.84 8.13 12.61
N SER A 137 9.61 9.14 13.00
CA SER A 137 9.14 10.15 13.94
C SER A 137 8.11 11.07 13.26
N ASP A 138 7.13 11.54 14.04
CA ASP A 138 6.15 12.54 13.61
C ASP A 138 6.83 13.81 13.08
N ALA A 139 7.96 14.21 13.68
CA ALA A 139 8.77 15.32 13.19
C ALA A 139 9.29 15.10 11.77
N ASN A 140 9.88 13.92 11.49
CA ASN A 140 10.42 13.60 10.16
C ASN A 140 9.30 13.53 9.11
N TYR A 141 8.14 12.96 9.50
CA TYR A 141 6.94 12.94 8.66
C TYR A 141 6.45 14.36 8.31
N ARG A 142 6.27 15.22 9.31
CA ARG A 142 5.77 16.60 9.12
C ARG A 142 6.71 17.45 8.28
N GLU A 143 8.02 17.30 8.49
CA GLU A 143 9.04 18.01 7.70
C GLU A 143 8.92 17.68 6.21
N HIS A 144 8.85 16.39 5.87
CA HIS A 144 8.78 15.96 4.47
C HIS A 144 7.42 16.21 3.85
N LEU A 145 6.32 16.10 4.61
CA LEU A 145 5.00 16.51 4.15
C LEU A 145 4.97 18.00 3.79
N ALA A 146 5.54 18.87 4.63
CA ALA A 146 5.61 20.30 4.37
C ALA A 146 6.42 20.62 3.11
N LYS A 147 7.57 19.95 2.92
CA LYS A 147 8.38 20.05 1.69
C LYS A 147 7.59 19.65 0.44
N LEU A 148 6.88 18.52 0.50
CA LEU A 148 6.04 18.03 -0.59
C LEU A 148 4.94 19.04 -0.95
N GLN A 149 4.19 19.52 0.04
CA GLN A 149 3.12 20.50 -0.14
C GLN A 149 3.65 21.82 -0.74
N THR A 150 4.80 22.30 -0.25
CA THR A 150 5.44 23.52 -0.75
C THR A 150 5.83 23.41 -2.21
N ALA A 151 6.44 22.28 -2.61
CA ALA A 151 6.82 22.02 -4.00
C ALA A 151 5.59 21.96 -4.93
N LEU A 152 4.49 21.35 -4.48
CA LEU A 152 3.24 21.30 -5.25
C LEU A 152 2.61 22.68 -5.40
N GLN A 153 2.55 23.47 -4.32
CA GLN A 153 2.03 24.83 -4.35
C GLN A 153 2.84 25.73 -5.30
N ALA A 154 4.17 25.66 -5.23
CA ALA A 154 5.06 26.40 -6.15
C ALA A 154 4.85 26.00 -7.62
N ALA A 155 4.48 24.74 -7.88
CA ALA A 155 4.17 24.25 -9.21
C ALA A 155 2.71 24.49 -9.65
N GLY A 156 1.88 25.14 -8.82
CA GLY A 156 0.46 25.38 -9.09
C GLY A 156 -0.41 24.12 -9.08
N LEU A 157 0.04 23.06 -8.40
CA LEU A 157 -0.68 21.78 -8.32
C LEU A 157 -1.48 21.68 -7.02
N THR A 158 -2.70 21.16 -7.14
CA THR A 158 -3.56 20.82 -6.00
C THR A 158 -3.56 19.32 -5.75
N TRP A 159 -3.93 18.90 -4.55
CA TRP A 159 -4.09 17.49 -4.17
C TRP A 159 -5.43 17.26 -3.47
N GLN A 160 -5.81 16.00 -3.32
CA GLN A 160 -7.08 15.58 -2.72
C GLN A 160 -6.86 14.51 -1.64
N GLY A 161 -7.71 14.56 -0.62
CA GLY A 161 -7.71 13.58 0.47
C GLY A 161 -6.52 13.72 1.42
N GLU A 162 -6.37 12.70 2.24
CA GLU A 162 -5.35 12.63 3.28
C GLU A 162 -4.00 12.14 2.73
N PRO A 163 -2.87 12.56 3.31
CA PRO A 163 -1.56 12.03 2.95
C PRO A 163 -1.47 10.53 3.23
N VAL A 164 -0.87 9.80 2.30
CA VAL A 164 -0.62 8.37 2.44
C VAL A 164 0.83 8.16 2.82
N TYR A 165 1.05 7.46 3.93
CA TYR A 165 2.38 7.09 4.37
C TYR A 165 2.76 5.70 3.88
N SER A 166 3.85 5.60 3.12
CA SER A 166 4.24 4.38 2.38
C SER A 166 5.59 3.87 2.86
N ARG A 167 5.59 2.64 3.40
CA ARG A 167 6.76 1.98 3.99
C ARG A 167 7.19 0.82 3.12
N TYR A 168 8.48 0.77 2.78
CA TYR A 168 9.00 -0.25 1.86
C TYR A 168 9.85 -1.33 2.52
N ASN A 169 10.33 -1.04 3.73
CA ASN A 169 11.31 -1.88 4.37
C ASN A 169 10.71 -2.69 5.52
N GLY A 170 11.12 -3.95 5.61
CA GLY A 170 10.77 -4.82 6.74
C GLY A 170 11.42 -4.38 8.05
N PRO A 171 10.96 -4.95 9.18
CA PRO A 171 11.35 -4.52 10.53
C PRO A 171 12.86 -4.57 10.81
N PHE A 172 13.59 -5.47 10.15
CA PHE A 172 15.03 -5.67 10.33
C PHE A 172 15.93 -4.70 9.54
N THR A 173 15.35 -3.82 8.70
CA THR A 173 16.16 -2.86 7.92
C THR A 173 16.66 -1.72 8.83
N PRO A 174 17.98 -1.42 8.87
CA PRO A 174 18.53 -0.31 9.63
C PRO A 174 17.85 1.01 9.26
N TRP A 175 17.53 1.85 10.26
CA TRP A 175 16.68 3.03 10.08
C TRP A 175 17.21 4.04 9.05
N PHE A 176 18.53 4.18 8.91
CA PHE A 176 19.17 5.06 7.93
C PHE A 176 19.16 4.50 6.50
N MET A 177 18.84 3.21 6.32
CA MET A 177 18.68 2.55 5.01
C MET A 177 17.21 2.39 4.61
N ARG A 178 16.26 2.82 5.46
CA ARG A 178 14.84 2.73 5.16
C ARG A 178 14.46 3.75 4.09
N ARG A 179 13.71 3.32 3.10
CA ARG A 179 12.95 4.15 2.17
C ARG A 179 11.54 4.34 2.72
N ASN A 180 11.23 5.59 3.05
CA ASN A 180 9.89 6.05 3.36
C ASN A 180 9.42 6.98 2.25
N GLU A 181 8.14 6.96 1.98
CA GLU A 181 7.51 7.91 1.06
C GLU A 181 6.24 8.49 1.68
N ILE A 182 5.95 9.74 1.34
CA ILE A 182 4.65 10.36 1.57
C ILE A 182 4.04 10.65 0.20
N TRP A 183 2.79 10.22 0.03
CA TRP A 183 2.04 10.41 -1.21
C TRP A 183 0.89 11.38 -1.00
N LEU A 184 0.68 12.27 -1.97
CA LEU A 184 -0.51 13.10 -2.09
C LEU A 184 -1.19 12.79 -3.42
N ASN A 185 -2.47 12.45 -3.37
CA ASN A 185 -3.23 12.14 -4.57
C ASN A 185 -3.51 13.42 -5.36
N LEU A 186 -3.15 13.45 -6.64
CA LEU A 186 -3.47 14.56 -7.51
C LEU A 186 -4.84 14.33 -8.14
N PRO A 187 -5.67 15.38 -8.32
CA PRO A 187 -6.84 15.28 -9.16
C PRO A 187 -6.44 14.74 -10.53
N GLY A 188 -7.11 13.70 -11.02
CA GLY A 188 -6.98 13.32 -12.42
C GLY A 188 -7.23 14.56 -13.29
N LYS A 189 -6.46 14.71 -14.37
CA LYS A 189 -6.77 15.74 -15.36
C LYS A 189 -8.21 15.48 -15.84
N PRO A 190 -9.11 16.48 -15.81
CA PRO A 190 -10.47 16.31 -16.32
C PRO A 190 -10.47 15.87 -17.78
#